data_AF-A0A0M8VSE6-F1
#
_entry.id   AF-A0A0M8VSE6-F1
#
_cell.length_a   1.000
_cell.length_b   1.000
_cell.length_c   1.000
_cell.angle_alpha   90.00
_cell.angle_beta   90.00
_cell.angle_gamma   90.00
#
_symmetry.space_group_name_H-M   'P 1'
#
loop_
_entity.id
_entity.type
_entity.pdbx_description
1 polymer ?
#
loop_
_entity_poly.entity_id
_entity_poly.type
_entity_poly.pdbx_seq_one_letter_code
_entity_poly.pdbx_strand_id
1 'polypeptide(L)'
;MCTGVWLLGDAAAPQAPPQPSAAQARTAPVTRDAAAPLAPSPPDRIRIPALRVDAPLTGLGLTPTGSLDVPPAADKNLAGWYEAGTTPGETGTAIVAGHVDNADGPAVFYRLGALKRGSVIEVDRRDGGVARFTVDAVEVYDAKNFPDRKVYGAATRPELRVITCGGGYSRDSGYRGNVVVFAHLTGSA
;
A
#
# COMPACT_ATOMS: atom_id res chain seq x y z
N MET A 1 17.41 50.69 -22.55
CA MET A 1 16.05 50.11 -22.65
C MET A 1 16.19 48.61 -22.45
N CYS A 2 15.68 48.13 -21.32
CA CYS A 2 15.39 46.75 -20.87
C CYS A 2 16.43 45.63 -21.06
N THR A 3 17.13 45.35 -19.96
CA THR A 3 17.71 44.07 -19.53
C THR A 3 16.67 42.93 -19.53
N GLY A 4 17.06 41.74 -19.97
CA GLY A 4 16.27 40.52 -19.83
C GLY A 4 17.15 39.35 -19.39
N VAL A 5 17.27 39.18 -18.08
CA VAL A 5 17.86 38.01 -17.42
C VAL A 5 16.90 36.84 -17.66
N TRP A 6 17.35 35.81 -18.37
CA TRP A 6 16.64 34.54 -18.41
C TRP A 6 16.92 33.80 -17.10
N LEU A 7 16.00 33.90 -16.14
CA LEU A 7 15.87 32.93 -15.07
C LEU A 7 15.40 31.62 -15.72
N LEU A 8 16.34 30.69 -15.91
CA LEU A 8 16.01 29.28 -16.16
C LEU A 8 15.35 28.75 -14.89
N GLY A 9 14.01 28.84 -14.84
CA GLY A 9 13.22 28.03 -13.93
C GLY A 9 13.30 26.59 -14.38
N ASP A 10 14.05 25.76 -13.66
CA ASP A 10 13.93 24.31 -13.72
C ASP A 10 12.50 23.94 -13.31
N ALA A 11 11.62 23.79 -14.31
CA ALA A 11 10.37 23.11 -14.13
C ALA A 11 10.71 21.65 -13.80
N ALA A 12 10.70 21.31 -12.50
CA ALA A 12 10.86 19.95 -12.04
C ALA A 12 9.80 19.08 -12.74
N ALA A 13 10.25 18.21 -13.65
CA ALA A 13 9.38 17.18 -14.21
C ALA A 13 8.71 16.42 -13.04
N PRO A 14 7.42 16.06 -13.14
CA PRO A 14 6.78 15.26 -12.11
C PRO A 14 7.64 14.02 -11.87
N GLN A 15 8.19 13.92 -10.66
CA GLN A 15 9.08 12.83 -10.31
C GLN A 15 8.28 11.53 -10.36
N ALA A 16 8.91 10.44 -10.77
CA ALA A 16 8.25 9.13 -10.72
C ALA A 16 8.03 8.72 -9.24
N PRO A 17 7.00 7.92 -8.93
CA PRO A 17 6.82 7.36 -7.61
C PRO A 17 8.10 6.66 -7.14
N PRO A 18 8.51 6.87 -5.87
CA PRO A 18 9.71 6.24 -5.34
C PRO A 18 9.58 4.71 -5.37
N GLN A 19 10.65 4.04 -5.81
CA GLN A 19 10.74 2.58 -5.80
C GLN A 19 11.50 2.10 -4.55
N PRO A 20 11.16 0.91 -4.02
CA PRO A 20 11.93 0.33 -2.92
C PRO A 20 13.33 -0.08 -3.39
N SER A 21 14.31 0.17 -2.54
CA SER A 21 15.65 -0.37 -2.61
C SER A 21 15.67 -1.87 -2.31
N ALA A 22 16.72 -2.56 -2.77
CA ALA A 22 16.93 -3.98 -2.48
C ALA A 22 16.97 -4.31 -0.98
N ALA A 23 17.40 -3.38 -0.13
CA ALA A 23 17.42 -3.55 1.33
C ALA A 23 16.02 -3.65 1.96
N GLN A 24 14.98 -3.16 1.27
CA GLN A 24 13.61 -3.26 1.72
C GLN A 24 12.96 -4.61 1.35
N ALA A 25 13.53 -5.39 0.43
CA ALA A 25 13.07 -6.73 0.10
C ALA A 25 13.40 -7.74 1.21
N ARG A 26 12.60 -8.80 1.37
CA ARG A 26 12.86 -9.86 2.37
C ARG A 26 14.19 -10.56 2.05
N THR A 27 15.07 -10.64 3.04
CA THR A 27 16.37 -11.34 2.93
C THR A 27 16.42 -12.68 3.66
N ALA A 28 15.50 -12.95 4.60
CA ALA A 28 15.33 -14.24 5.28
C ALA A 28 13.97 -14.28 6.02
N PRO A 29 13.42 -15.47 6.36
CA PRO A 29 12.29 -15.56 7.26
C PRO A 29 12.75 -15.12 8.65
N VAL A 30 12.44 -13.88 9.02
CA VAL A 30 12.55 -13.43 10.41
C VAL A 30 11.25 -13.86 11.08
N THR A 31 11.30 -14.88 11.93
CA THR A 31 10.24 -15.15 12.91
C THR A 31 10.24 -14.00 13.91
N ARG A 32 9.67 -12.86 13.52
CA ARG A 32 9.33 -11.80 14.46
C ARG A 32 8.07 -12.22 15.20
N ASP A 33 8.09 -12.06 16.51
CA ASP A 33 6.94 -12.32 17.37
C ASP A 33 5.76 -11.47 16.89
N ALA A 34 4.77 -12.15 16.32
CA ALA A 34 3.51 -11.52 15.98
C ALA A 34 2.65 -11.43 17.24
N ALA A 35 1.91 -10.33 17.38
CA ALA A 35 0.92 -10.21 18.44
C ALA A 35 -0.20 -11.23 18.25
N ALA A 36 -0.93 -11.49 19.35
CA ALA A 36 -2.13 -12.32 19.29
C ALA A 36 -3.15 -11.75 18.29
N PRO A 37 -3.84 -12.60 17.51
CA PRO A 37 -4.91 -12.16 16.62
C PRO A 37 -6.01 -11.39 17.36
N LEU A 38 -6.59 -10.42 16.68
CA LEU A 38 -7.76 -9.67 17.13
C LEU A 38 -9.03 -10.37 16.63
N ALA A 39 -10.16 -10.08 17.29
CA ALA A 39 -11.47 -10.50 16.79
C ALA A 39 -11.75 -9.84 15.42
N PRO A 40 -12.60 -10.43 14.56
CA PRO A 40 -12.92 -9.81 13.28
C PRO A 40 -13.60 -8.44 13.45
N SER A 41 -13.12 -7.42 12.75
CA SER A 41 -13.77 -6.10 12.71
C SER A 41 -13.39 -5.34 11.43
N PRO A 42 -14.36 -4.80 10.67
CA PRO A 42 -14.04 -4.02 9.47
C PRO A 42 -13.18 -2.80 9.81
N PRO A 43 -12.26 -2.41 8.91
CA PRO A 43 -11.46 -1.20 9.08
C PRO A 43 -12.20 0.04 8.57
N ASP A 44 -11.89 1.19 9.14
CA ASP A 44 -12.41 2.50 8.71
C ASP A 44 -11.33 3.40 8.11
N ARG A 45 -10.06 3.23 8.52
CA ARG A 45 -8.97 4.14 8.17
C ARG A 45 -7.62 3.45 8.26
N ILE A 46 -6.71 3.83 7.37
CA ILE A 46 -5.30 3.42 7.40
C ILE A 46 -4.40 4.63 7.63
N ARG A 47 -3.42 4.48 8.52
CA ARG A 47 -2.39 5.48 8.78
C ARG A 47 -1.01 4.89 8.57
N ILE A 48 -0.15 5.62 7.86
CA ILE A 48 1.26 5.29 7.67
C ILE A 48 2.08 6.53 8.01
N PRO A 49 2.43 6.75 9.30
CA PRO A 49 3.04 8.00 9.75
C PRO A 49 4.34 8.36 9.01
N ALA A 50 5.17 7.35 8.70
CA ALA A 50 6.42 7.54 7.95
C ALA A 50 6.22 8.12 6.54
N LEU A 51 5.03 7.96 5.97
CA LEU A 51 4.67 8.49 4.65
C LEU A 51 3.71 9.69 4.71
N ARG A 52 3.19 10.03 5.90
CA ARG A 52 2.10 10.99 6.12
C ARG A 52 0.80 10.59 5.43
N VAL A 53 0.53 9.28 5.38
CA VAL A 53 -0.77 8.76 4.93
C VAL A 53 -1.72 8.74 6.11
N ASP A 54 -2.90 9.31 5.91
CA ASP A 54 -4.05 9.22 6.80
C ASP A 54 -5.33 9.22 5.93
N ALA A 55 -5.84 8.03 5.65
CA ALA A 55 -6.78 7.78 4.57
C ALA A 55 -7.98 6.94 5.02
N PRO A 56 -9.23 7.33 4.68
CA PRO A 56 -10.39 6.47 4.86
C PRO A 56 -10.25 5.17 4.04
N LEU A 57 -10.90 4.12 4.52
CA LEU A 57 -11.01 2.83 3.84
C LEU A 57 -12.46 2.56 3.40
N THR A 58 -12.63 2.22 2.12
CA THR A 58 -13.90 1.68 1.58
C THR A 58 -13.80 0.17 1.35
N GLY A 59 -14.93 -0.53 1.37
CA GLY A 59 -14.98 -1.93 0.95
C GLY A 59 -14.73 -2.07 -0.56
N LEU A 60 -13.95 -3.08 -0.93
CA LEU A 60 -13.68 -3.49 -2.31
C LEU A 60 -14.13 -4.94 -2.50
N GLY A 61 -14.82 -5.18 -3.61
CA GLY A 61 -15.15 -6.52 -4.08
C GLY A 61 -14.11 -7.08 -5.05
N LEU A 62 -14.50 -8.14 -5.74
CA LEU A 62 -13.77 -8.64 -6.90
C LEU A 62 -14.48 -8.22 -8.18
N THR A 63 -13.71 -7.92 -9.22
CA THR A 63 -14.23 -7.77 -10.59
C THR A 63 -14.79 -9.11 -11.10
N PRO A 64 -15.55 -9.12 -12.21
CA PRO A 64 -16.03 -10.37 -12.82
C PRO A 64 -14.92 -11.34 -13.23
N THR A 65 -13.70 -10.84 -13.45
CA THR A 65 -12.51 -11.64 -13.75
C THR A 65 -11.78 -12.14 -12.50
N GLY A 66 -12.32 -11.88 -11.30
CA GLY A 66 -11.77 -12.32 -10.02
C GLY A 66 -10.59 -11.48 -9.51
N SER A 67 -10.32 -10.32 -10.10
CA SER A 67 -9.29 -9.39 -9.62
C SER A 67 -9.85 -8.49 -8.53
N LEU A 68 -9.02 -8.04 -7.59
CA LEU A 68 -9.46 -7.06 -6.59
C LEU A 68 -9.87 -5.76 -7.31
N ASP A 69 -11.03 -5.22 -6.95
CA ASP A 69 -11.48 -3.92 -7.45
C ASP A 69 -10.57 -2.79 -6.92
N VAL A 70 -10.72 -1.57 -7.45
CA VAL A 70 -9.94 -0.41 -7.04
C VAL A 70 -10.84 0.71 -6.52
N PRO A 71 -10.41 1.52 -5.55
CA PRO A 71 -11.20 2.65 -5.10
C PRO A 71 -11.42 3.66 -6.25
N PRO A 72 -12.47 4.50 -6.20
CA PRO A 72 -12.70 5.54 -7.21
C PRO A 72 -11.47 6.44 -7.44
N ALA A 73 -10.97 6.51 -8.67
CA ALA A 73 -9.75 7.26 -9.00
C ALA A 73 -9.86 8.79 -8.77
N ALA A 74 -11.08 9.33 -8.74
CA ALA A 74 -11.33 10.74 -8.47
C ALA A 74 -11.04 11.13 -7.00
N ASP A 75 -11.13 10.17 -6.06
CA ASP A 75 -10.78 10.42 -4.67
C ASP A 75 -9.33 10.02 -4.40
N LYS A 76 -8.45 11.02 -4.43
CA LYS A 76 -7.01 10.82 -4.25
C LYS A 76 -6.62 10.32 -2.87
N ASN A 77 -7.43 10.54 -1.83
CA ASN A 77 -7.09 10.13 -0.46
C ASN A 77 -7.83 8.87 -0.02
N LEU A 78 -8.56 8.21 -0.92
CA LEU A 78 -9.30 7.00 -0.58
C LEU A 78 -8.49 5.74 -0.89
N ALA A 79 -8.36 4.88 0.11
CA ALA A 79 -7.92 3.51 -0.07
C ALA A 79 -9.12 2.57 0.08
N GLY A 80 -8.98 1.33 -0.37
CA GLY A 80 -9.98 0.31 -0.15
C GLY A 80 -9.39 -0.98 0.40
N TRP A 81 -10.21 -1.79 1.05
CA TRP A 81 -9.83 -3.08 1.60
C TRP A 81 -10.72 -4.18 1.02
N TYR A 82 -10.18 -5.40 0.88
CA TYR A 82 -10.97 -6.51 0.34
C TYR A 82 -12.01 -6.99 1.36
N GLU A 83 -13.28 -6.65 1.13
CA GLU A 83 -14.30 -6.70 2.19
C GLU A 83 -14.81 -8.11 2.50
N ALA A 84 -14.71 -9.02 1.53
CA ALA A 84 -15.05 -10.44 1.70
C ALA A 84 -13.88 -11.29 2.23
N GLY A 85 -12.74 -10.66 2.55
CA GLY A 85 -11.51 -11.31 3.03
C GLY A 85 -11.29 -11.20 4.54
N THR A 86 -10.06 -11.48 4.96
CA THR A 86 -9.61 -11.35 6.35
C THR A 86 -9.64 -9.88 6.78
N THR A 87 -10.24 -9.61 7.94
CA THR A 87 -10.22 -8.25 8.51
C THR A 87 -8.85 -7.91 9.10
N PRO A 88 -8.37 -6.65 9.01
CA PRO A 88 -7.06 -6.28 9.57
C PRO A 88 -6.97 -6.58 11.08
N GLY A 89 -6.08 -7.50 11.43
CA GLY A 89 -5.82 -7.93 12.82
C GLY A 89 -6.23 -9.38 13.09
N GLU A 90 -7.09 -9.94 12.26
CA GLU A 90 -7.50 -11.35 12.31
C GLU A 90 -6.42 -12.27 11.71
N THR A 91 -6.41 -13.54 12.11
CA THR A 91 -5.56 -14.56 11.48
C THR A 91 -5.87 -14.69 9.99
N GLY A 92 -4.85 -14.50 9.15
CA GLY A 92 -5.00 -14.52 7.70
C GLY A 92 -4.32 -13.31 7.06
N THR A 93 -4.62 -13.07 5.79
CA THR A 93 -4.01 -11.99 5.01
C THR A 93 -5.06 -10.94 4.66
N ALA A 94 -5.02 -9.80 5.34
CA ALA A 94 -5.84 -8.65 4.99
C ALA A 94 -5.21 -7.87 3.82
N ILE A 95 -6.03 -7.43 2.87
CA ILE A 95 -5.57 -6.73 1.66
C ILE A 95 -6.13 -5.31 1.63
N VAL A 96 -5.25 -4.34 1.47
CA VAL A 96 -5.57 -2.92 1.25
C VAL A 96 -4.94 -2.47 -0.07
N ALA A 97 -5.71 -1.78 -0.91
CA ALA A 97 -5.29 -1.27 -2.21
C ALA A 97 -5.63 0.22 -2.35
N GLY A 98 -4.84 0.94 -3.12
CA GLY A 98 -5.07 2.36 -3.40
C GLY A 98 -4.22 2.86 -4.55
N HIS A 99 -4.62 3.99 -5.12
CA HIS A 99 -3.95 4.57 -6.29
C HIS A 99 -2.57 5.12 -5.95
N VAL A 100 -1.66 5.01 -6.92
CA VAL A 100 -0.35 5.64 -6.86
C VAL A 100 -0.47 7.11 -7.27
N ASP A 101 -1.14 7.40 -8.38
CA ASP A 101 -1.44 8.73 -8.89
C ASP A 101 -2.70 8.68 -9.77
N ASN A 102 -3.12 9.85 -10.23
CA ASN A 102 -4.13 10.01 -11.27
C ASN A 102 -3.77 11.21 -12.17
N ALA A 103 -4.67 11.59 -13.08
CA ALA A 103 -4.47 12.71 -14.01
C ALA A 103 -4.16 14.05 -13.30
N ASP A 104 -4.61 14.20 -12.05
CA ASP A 104 -4.43 15.42 -11.27
C ASP A 104 -3.21 15.33 -10.32
N GLY A 105 -2.42 14.26 -10.37
CA GLY A 105 -1.17 14.09 -9.61
C GLY A 105 -1.18 12.94 -8.58
N PRO A 106 -0.27 12.98 -7.59
CA PRO A 106 -0.11 11.93 -6.58
C PRO A 106 -1.41 11.57 -5.83
N ALA A 107 -1.58 10.28 -5.52
CA ALA A 107 -2.69 9.74 -4.73
C ALA A 107 -2.19 9.08 -3.42
N VAL A 108 -3.11 8.44 -2.69
CA VAL A 108 -2.94 7.94 -1.32
C VAL A 108 -1.67 7.12 -1.09
N PHE A 109 -1.29 6.28 -2.07
CA PHE A 109 -0.13 5.40 -1.96
C PHE A 109 1.01 5.77 -2.90
N TYR A 110 1.05 7.02 -3.42
CA TYR A 110 2.14 7.51 -4.25
C TYR A 110 3.54 7.20 -3.69
N ARG A 111 3.72 7.36 -2.37
CA ARG A 111 5.02 7.19 -1.69
C ARG A 111 5.24 5.79 -1.12
N LEU A 112 4.38 4.81 -1.42
CA LEU A 112 4.42 3.50 -0.77
C LEU A 112 5.75 2.77 -0.96
N GLY A 113 6.37 2.90 -2.15
CA GLY A 113 7.68 2.32 -2.42
C GLY A 113 8.84 2.90 -1.61
N ALA A 114 8.67 4.10 -1.02
CA ALA A 114 9.66 4.67 -0.10
C ALA A 114 9.57 4.12 1.33
N LEU A 115 8.54 3.33 1.66
CA LEU A 115 8.33 2.80 3.00
C LEU A 115 9.45 1.86 3.41
N LYS A 116 9.92 1.95 4.65
CA LYS A 116 11.05 1.15 5.12
C LYS A 116 10.59 -0.06 5.92
N ARG A 117 11.32 -1.17 5.82
CA ARG A 117 11.24 -2.28 6.78
C ARG A 117 11.29 -1.74 8.21
N GLY A 118 10.44 -2.26 9.09
CA GLY A 118 10.29 -1.81 10.47
C GLY A 118 9.39 -0.58 10.65
N SER A 119 8.91 0.03 9.57
CA SER A 119 7.92 1.11 9.68
C SER A 119 6.58 0.57 10.19
N VAL A 120 5.81 1.42 10.86
CA VAL A 120 4.50 1.07 11.41
C VAL A 120 3.39 1.45 10.42
N ILE A 121 2.40 0.58 10.33
CA ILE A 121 1.10 0.84 9.69
C ILE A 121 0.04 0.63 10.77
N GLU A 122 -0.87 1.59 10.91
CA GLU A 122 -1.99 1.50 11.83
C GLU A 122 -3.30 1.42 11.04
N VAL A 123 -4.20 0.56 11.48
CA VAL A 123 -5.55 0.43 10.91
C VAL A 123 -6.57 0.64 12.01
N ASP A 124 -7.35 1.71 11.90
CA ASP A 124 -8.48 1.96 12.79
C ASP A 124 -9.63 1.04 12.38
N ARG A 125 -10.28 0.43 13.37
CA ARG A 125 -11.32 -0.59 13.18
C ARG A 125 -12.65 -0.09 13.78
N ARG A 126 -13.76 -0.60 13.24
CA ARG A 126 -15.14 -0.23 13.66
C ARG A 126 -15.47 -0.60 15.10
N ASP A 127 -14.70 -1.50 15.69
CA ASP A 127 -14.82 -1.87 17.11
C ASP A 127 -14.16 -0.83 18.04
N GLY A 128 -13.62 0.26 17.48
CA GLY A 128 -12.94 1.33 18.21
C GLY A 128 -11.46 1.07 18.48
N GLY A 129 -10.96 -0.13 18.15
CA GLY A 129 -9.55 -0.48 18.34
C GLY A 129 -8.67 -0.12 17.15
N VAL A 130 -7.35 -0.15 17.37
CA VAL A 130 -6.34 0.06 16.34
C VAL A 130 -5.49 -1.20 16.20
N ALA A 131 -5.40 -1.76 15.00
CA ALA A 131 -4.44 -2.83 14.69
C ALA A 131 -3.11 -2.20 14.22
N ARG A 132 -2.01 -2.52 14.90
CA ARG A 132 -0.67 -2.02 14.57
C ARG A 132 0.18 -3.09 13.92
N PHE A 133 0.63 -2.82 12.70
CA PHE A 133 1.45 -3.71 11.90
C PHE A 133 2.85 -3.16 11.73
N THR A 134 3.84 -4.06 11.71
CA THR A 134 5.23 -3.73 11.40
C THR A 134 5.60 -4.24 10.01
N VAL A 135 6.15 -3.35 9.18
CA VAL A 135 6.56 -3.66 7.81
C VAL A 135 7.70 -4.67 7.79
N ASP A 136 7.44 -5.82 7.20
CA ASP A 136 8.43 -6.85 6.93
C ASP A 136 9.17 -6.63 5.63
N ALA A 137 8.52 -6.14 4.59
CA ALA A 137 9.19 -5.85 3.33
C ALA A 137 8.38 -4.93 2.45
N VAL A 138 9.09 -4.32 1.50
CA VAL A 138 8.49 -3.61 0.37
C VAL A 138 9.13 -4.17 -0.88
N GLU A 139 8.30 -4.74 -1.76
CA GLU A 139 8.75 -5.43 -2.97
C GLU A 139 7.99 -4.87 -4.18
N VAL A 140 8.59 -4.93 -5.37
CA VAL A 140 7.93 -4.58 -6.64
C VAL A 140 7.83 -5.82 -7.50
N TYR A 141 6.67 -6.05 -8.10
CA TYR A 141 6.44 -7.15 -9.02
C TYR A 141 5.91 -6.64 -10.36
N ASP A 142 6.37 -7.23 -11.46
CA ASP A 142 5.79 -7.00 -12.77
C ASP A 142 4.35 -7.55 -12.80
N ALA A 143 3.42 -6.82 -13.41
CA ALA A 143 2.01 -7.18 -13.46
C ALA A 143 1.77 -8.52 -14.19
N LYS A 144 2.64 -8.90 -15.14
CA LYS A 144 2.53 -10.16 -15.90
C LYS A 144 2.99 -11.38 -15.10
N ASN A 145 3.83 -11.18 -14.10
CA ASN A 145 4.41 -12.23 -13.27
C ASN A 145 4.09 -12.00 -11.79
N PHE A 146 2.89 -11.48 -11.51
CA PHE A 146 2.49 -11.14 -10.16
C PHE A 146 2.35 -12.42 -9.31
N PRO A 147 3.00 -12.52 -8.15
CA PRO A 147 3.03 -13.75 -7.37
C PRO A 147 1.80 -13.87 -6.46
N ASP A 148 0.63 -14.18 -7.03
CA ASP A 148 -0.66 -14.21 -6.33
C ASP A 148 -0.61 -15.03 -5.04
N ARG A 149 -0.04 -16.24 -5.07
CA ARG A 149 0.08 -17.10 -3.89
C ARG A 149 0.87 -16.46 -2.75
N LYS A 150 1.89 -15.65 -3.06
CA LYS A 150 2.71 -14.96 -2.05
C LYS A 150 1.99 -13.74 -1.49
N VAL A 151 1.24 -13.03 -2.33
CA VAL A 151 0.57 -11.78 -1.95
C VAL A 151 -0.75 -12.06 -1.26
N TYR A 152 -1.64 -12.84 -1.89
CA TYR A 152 -3.02 -13.10 -1.46
C TYR A 152 -3.20 -14.40 -0.69
N GLY A 153 -2.17 -15.27 -0.63
CA GLY A 153 -2.27 -16.55 0.03
C GLY A 153 -2.63 -16.46 1.51
N ALA A 154 -3.26 -17.51 2.02
CA ALA A 154 -3.62 -17.62 3.42
C ALA A 154 -2.37 -17.56 4.33
N ALA A 155 -2.54 -16.98 5.51
CA ALA A 155 -1.50 -16.90 6.54
C ALA A 155 -2.01 -17.50 7.85
N THR A 156 -1.09 -18.08 8.63
CA THR A 156 -1.37 -18.67 9.95
C THR A 156 -1.25 -17.67 11.09
N ARG A 157 -0.96 -16.41 10.78
CA ARG A 157 -0.90 -15.27 11.70
C ARG A 157 -1.52 -14.04 11.04
N PRO A 158 -1.81 -12.96 11.78
CA PRO A 158 -2.36 -11.74 11.20
C PRO A 158 -1.34 -11.01 10.33
N GLU A 159 -1.63 -10.96 9.03
CA GLU A 159 -0.80 -10.36 7.99
C GLU A 159 -1.58 -9.25 7.28
N LEU A 160 -0.86 -8.21 6.85
CA LEU A 160 -1.39 -7.13 6.04
C LEU A 160 -0.59 -7.02 4.74
N ARG A 161 -1.30 -6.79 3.63
CA ARG A 161 -0.73 -6.35 2.35
C ARG A 161 -1.29 -4.98 2.02
N VAL A 162 -0.39 -4.03 1.74
CA VAL A 162 -0.77 -2.73 1.17
C VAL A 162 -0.21 -2.67 -0.24
N ILE A 163 -1.08 -2.44 -1.22
CA ILE A 163 -0.77 -2.59 -2.64
C ILE A 163 -1.08 -1.30 -3.39
N THR A 164 -0.18 -0.91 -4.29
CA THR A 164 -0.42 0.16 -5.25
C THR A 164 0.30 -0.13 -6.57
N CYS A 165 -0.09 0.55 -7.65
CA CYS A 165 0.63 0.48 -8.92
C CYS A 165 2.05 1.06 -8.78
N GLY A 166 3.00 0.54 -9.55
CA GLY A 166 4.38 1.00 -9.53
C GLY A 166 5.27 0.27 -10.54
N GLY A 167 6.57 0.18 -10.24
CA GLY A 167 7.55 -0.33 -11.20
C GLY A 167 7.73 0.62 -12.39
N GLY A 168 8.15 0.07 -13.54
CA GLY A 168 8.37 0.87 -14.75
C GLY A 168 7.08 1.48 -15.27
N TYR A 169 7.14 2.75 -15.69
CA TYR A 169 6.02 3.47 -16.29
C TYR A 169 6.23 3.65 -17.80
N SER A 170 5.17 3.45 -18.58
CA SER A 170 5.11 3.87 -19.99
C SER A 170 3.86 4.71 -20.21
N ARG A 171 3.94 5.72 -21.08
CA ARG A 171 2.78 6.53 -21.45
C ARG A 171 1.67 5.72 -22.13
N ASP A 172 2.05 4.66 -22.85
CA ASP A 172 1.09 3.85 -23.62
C ASP A 172 0.33 2.84 -22.75
N SER A 173 0.97 2.34 -21.69
CA SER A 173 0.46 1.21 -20.89
C SER A 173 0.33 1.50 -19.39
N GLY A 174 0.69 2.70 -18.95
CA GLY A 174 0.78 3.04 -17.53
C GLY A 174 1.89 2.31 -16.79
N TYR A 175 1.70 2.15 -15.47
CA TYR A 175 2.59 1.37 -14.60
C TYR A 175 2.53 -0.12 -14.96
N ARG A 176 3.71 -0.73 -15.04
CA ARG A 176 3.88 -2.13 -15.46
C ARG A 176 4.03 -3.10 -14.30
N GLY A 177 3.85 -2.64 -13.08
CA GLY A 177 3.97 -3.46 -11.90
C GLY A 177 3.21 -2.91 -10.71
N ASN A 178 3.40 -3.57 -9.58
CA ASN A 178 2.78 -3.24 -8.32
C ASN A 178 3.83 -3.19 -7.22
N VAL A 179 3.77 -2.18 -6.37
CA VAL A 179 4.47 -2.16 -5.09
C VAL A 179 3.61 -2.88 -4.07
N VAL A 180 4.19 -3.85 -3.37
CA VAL A 180 3.52 -4.62 -2.32
C VAL A 180 4.30 -4.46 -1.03
N VAL A 181 3.64 -3.88 -0.03
CA VAL A 181 4.11 -3.88 1.36
C VAL A 181 3.60 -5.12 2.04
N PHE A 182 4.50 -5.82 2.72
CA PHE A 182 4.18 -6.95 3.58
C PHE A 182 4.39 -6.54 5.02
N ALA A 183 3.42 -6.78 5.89
CA ALA A 183 3.50 -6.48 7.31
C ALA A 183 2.77 -7.53 8.14
N HIS A 184 3.16 -7.69 9.40
CA HIS A 184 2.49 -8.55 10.38
C HIS A 184 2.05 -7.74 11.59
N LEU A 185 1.02 -8.21 12.28
CA LEU A 185 0.51 -7.57 13.49
C LEU A 185 1.54 -7.66 14.62
N THR A 186 1.80 -6.52 15.24
CA THR A 186 2.75 -6.37 16.35
C THR A 186 2.13 -5.77 17.61
N GLY A 187 0.86 -5.34 17.54
CA GLY A 187 0.11 -4.92 18.71
C GLY A 187 -1.23 -4.31 18.36
N SER A 188 -1.93 -3.86 19.39
CA SER A 188 -3.17 -3.10 19.26
C SER A 188 -3.22 -1.96 20.28
N ALA A 189 -4.14 -1.03 20.08
CA ALA A 189 -4.51 0.01 21.04
C ALA A 189 -6.03 0.13 21.13
#